data_AF-A0A3E1AZV7-F1
#
_entry.id   AF-A0A3E1AZV7-F1
#
_cell.length_a   1.000
_cell.length_b   1.000
_cell.length_c   1.000
_cell.angle_alpha   90.00
_cell.angle_beta   90.00
_cell.angle_gamma   90.00
#
_symmetry.space_group_name_H-M   'P 1'
#
loop_
_entity.id
_entity.type
_entity.pdbx_description
1 polymer ?
#
loop_
_entity_poly.entity_id
_entity_poly.type
_entity_poly.pdbx_seq_one_letter_code
_entity_poly.pdbx_strand_id
1 'polypeptide(L)'
;MPGKSLGQLGAPVRTNCGLCLPVDCDIEAARNVGPCDRTRFLVLLPGDRREPFPVRLISWAREALSRGVSVAGIGRGALMLAEHGFLDGRRCAVHWSVFGLSIENLPEVVFSRAFYEIDGLLHTCAGEAASFDLMLEIIRQDFGQDLRDSINDVAL
;
A
#
# COMPACT_ATOMS: atom_id res chain seq x y z
N MET A 1 -6.23 -12.28 14.39
CA MET A 1 -7.35 -11.32 14.36
C MET A 1 -7.60 -10.94 12.92
N PRO A 2 -8.85 -10.75 12.48
CA PRO A 2 -9.12 -10.27 11.13
C PRO A 2 -8.48 -8.89 10.91
N GLY A 3 -8.13 -8.58 9.65
CA GLY A 3 -7.64 -7.26 9.27
C GLY A 3 -8.67 -6.16 9.59
N LYS A 4 -8.21 -4.93 9.77
CA LYS A 4 -9.06 -3.76 10.02
C LYS A 4 -9.04 -2.84 8.80
N SER A 5 -10.23 -2.42 8.36
CA SER A 5 -10.46 -1.41 7.35
C SER A 5 -10.60 -0.04 7.99
N LEU A 6 -10.02 1.00 7.38
CA LEU A 6 -9.94 2.34 7.98
C LEU A 6 -10.42 3.41 7.02
N GLY A 7 -11.19 4.35 7.54
CA GLY A 7 -11.69 5.51 6.79
C GLY A 7 -11.25 6.82 7.42
N GLN A 8 -11.29 7.89 6.63
CA GLN A 8 -11.10 9.23 7.18
C GLN A 8 -12.26 9.56 8.13
N LEU A 9 -11.92 9.84 9.40
CA LEU A 9 -12.89 10.06 10.48
C LEU A 9 -13.83 8.87 10.73
N GLY A 10 -13.46 7.66 10.31
CA GLY A 10 -14.29 6.46 10.49
C GLY A 10 -15.53 6.44 9.60
N ALA A 11 -15.63 7.33 8.62
CA ALA A 11 -16.73 7.37 7.67
C ALA A 11 -16.55 6.29 6.58
N PRO A 12 -17.66 5.77 6.02
CA PRO A 12 -17.61 4.88 4.85
C PRO A 12 -16.82 5.50 3.69
N VAL A 13 -16.02 4.68 3.01
CA VAL A 13 -15.20 5.11 1.88
C VAL A 13 -15.94 4.81 0.58
N ARG A 14 -16.15 5.84 -0.24
CA ARG A 14 -16.71 5.68 -1.59
C ARG A 14 -15.61 5.25 -2.56
N THR A 15 -15.82 4.15 -3.27
CA THR A 15 -14.91 3.64 -4.30
C THR A 15 -15.19 4.29 -5.66
N ASN A 16 -14.27 4.13 -6.60
CA ASN A 16 -14.40 4.64 -7.97
C ASN A 16 -15.57 4.01 -8.74
N CYS A 17 -16.00 2.79 -8.40
CA CYS A 17 -17.17 2.14 -9.00
C CYS A 17 -18.50 2.54 -8.34
N GLY A 18 -18.49 3.51 -7.41
CA GLY A 18 -19.69 4.07 -6.79
C GLY A 18 -20.18 3.32 -5.54
N LEU A 19 -19.53 2.22 -5.15
CA LEU A 19 -19.82 1.51 -3.90
C LEU A 19 -19.32 2.30 -2.69
N CYS A 20 -20.04 2.18 -1.57
CA CYS A 20 -19.59 2.71 -0.28
C CYS A 20 -19.23 1.53 0.64
N LEU A 21 -17.97 1.44 1.02
CA LEU A 21 -17.47 0.40 1.92
C LEU A 21 -17.51 0.90 3.36
N PRO A 22 -18.13 0.16 4.30
CA PRO A 22 -18.02 0.46 5.72
C PRO A 22 -16.57 0.27 6.18
N VAL A 23 -16.19 0.98 7.24
CA VAL A 23 -14.85 0.91 7.84
C VAL A 23 -14.96 0.58 9.32
N ASP A 24 -13.96 -0.11 9.88
CA ASP A 24 -13.97 -0.56 11.27
C ASP A 24 -13.69 0.60 12.25
N CYS A 25 -12.75 1.47 11.92
CA CYS A 25 -12.45 2.64 12.73
C CYS A 25 -11.76 3.76 11.94
N ASP A 26 -11.56 4.89 12.60
CA ASP A 26 -10.72 5.96 12.09
C ASP A 26 -9.22 5.67 12.30
N ILE A 27 -8.37 6.47 11.65
CA ILE A 27 -6.90 6.36 11.74
C ILE A 27 -6.39 6.57 13.17
N GLU A 28 -6.91 7.54 13.92
CA GLU A 28 -6.43 7.85 15.27
C GLU A 28 -6.81 6.74 16.27
N ALA A 29 -8.03 6.20 16.15
CA ALA A 29 -8.47 5.03 16.89
C ALA A 29 -7.58 3.81 16.58
N ALA A 30 -7.19 3.61 15.32
CA ALA A 30 -6.25 2.55 14.95
C ALA A 30 -4.84 2.80 15.49
N ARG A 31 -4.38 4.05 15.49
CA ARG A 31 -3.07 4.45 16.05
C ARG A 31 -2.99 4.28 17.55
N ASN A 32 -4.03 4.63 18.29
CA ASN A 32 -4.08 4.52 19.75
C ASN A 32 -4.05 3.07 20.23
N VAL A 33 -4.56 2.15 19.42
CA VAL A 33 -4.44 0.70 19.67
C VAL A 33 -3.05 0.17 19.28
N GLY A 34 -2.22 1.02 18.65
CA GLY A 34 -1.01 0.64 17.93
C GLY A 34 -1.35 -0.21 16.70
N PRO A 35 -0.38 -0.46 15.79
CA PRO A 35 -0.45 -1.71 15.06
C PRO A 35 -0.57 -2.80 16.14
N CYS A 36 -1.69 -3.52 16.18
CA CYS A 36 -1.83 -4.66 17.07
C CYS A 36 -0.54 -5.49 17.01
N ASP A 37 -0.15 -6.16 18.09
CA ASP A 37 1.10 -6.92 18.24
C ASP A 37 1.36 -8.01 17.15
N ARG A 38 0.44 -8.15 16.19
CA ARG A 38 0.46 -9.09 15.06
C ARG A 38 0.17 -8.43 13.70
N THR A 39 0.07 -7.10 13.63
CA THR A 39 -0.15 -6.38 12.37
C THR A 39 1.13 -6.43 11.56
N ARG A 40 1.10 -7.21 10.48
CA ARG A 40 2.25 -7.35 9.59
C ARG A 40 2.31 -6.29 8.49
N PHE A 41 1.14 -5.83 8.04
CA PHE A 41 1.02 -4.90 6.91
C PHE A 41 0.13 -3.70 7.24
N LEU A 42 0.55 -2.54 6.76
CA LEU A 42 -0.27 -1.34 6.54
C LEU A 42 -0.37 -1.12 5.03
N VAL A 43 -1.57 -1.22 4.48
CA VAL A 43 -1.81 -1.04 3.03
C VAL A 43 -2.47 0.31 2.77
N LEU A 44 -1.86 1.10 1.91
CA LEU A 44 -2.29 2.44 1.51
C LEU A 44 -3.02 2.33 0.17
N LEU A 45 -4.35 2.54 0.22
CA LEU A 45 -5.27 2.48 -0.91
C LEU A 45 -5.99 3.84 -1.10
N PRO A 46 -5.28 4.91 -1.45
CA PRO A 46 -5.94 6.19 -1.70
C PRO A 46 -6.76 6.12 -3.00
N GLY A 47 -7.93 6.75 -3.00
CA GLY A 47 -8.72 6.93 -4.22
C GLY A 47 -8.08 7.91 -5.21
N ASP A 48 -8.76 8.11 -6.34
CA ASP A 48 -8.25 8.94 -7.46
C ASP A 48 -8.29 10.45 -7.20
N ARG A 49 -8.84 10.87 -6.05
CA ARG A 49 -8.88 12.27 -5.66
C ARG A 49 -7.47 12.82 -5.50
N ARG A 50 -7.11 13.80 -6.32
CA ARG A 50 -5.79 14.50 -6.30
C ARG A 50 -5.62 15.46 -5.10
N GLU A 51 -6.36 15.26 -4.03
CA GLU A 51 -6.18 16.02 -2.80
C GLU A 51 -4.86 15.60 -2.12
N PRO A 52 -4.18 16.54 -1.43
CA PRO A 52 -3.00 16.21 -0.66
C PRO A 52 -3.27 15.10 0.36
N PHE A 53 -2.31 14.20 0.55
CA PHE A 53 -2.43 13.15 1.55
C PHE A 53 -2.48 13.75 2.96
N PRO A 54 -3.38 13.28 3.84
CA PRO A 54 -3.43 13.79 5.22
C PRO A 54 -2.10 13.55 5.94
N VAL A 55 -1.54 14.59 6.57
CA VAL A 55 -0.27 14.51 7.33
C VAL A 55 -0.26 13.36 8.34
N ARG A 56 -1.40 13.12 8.98
CA ARG A 56 -1.57 12.01 9.94
C ARG A 56 -1.31 10.63 9.33
N LEU A 57 -1.69 10.41 8.06
CA LEU A 57 -1.44 9.14 7.35
C LEU A 57 0.06 8.92 7.12
N ILE A 58 0.78 9.98 6.72
CA ILE A 58 2.23 9.97 6.55
C ILE A 58 2.92 9.64 7.87
N SER A 59 2.53 10.32 8.95
CA SER A 59 3.09 10.09 10.28
C SER A 59 2.87 8.65 10.76
N TRP A 60 1.70 8.09 10.46
CA TRP A 60 1.38 6.73 10.86
C TRP A 60 2.13 5.68 10.03
N ALA A 61 2.35 5.91 8.74
CA ALA A 61 3.21 5.05 7.92
C ALA A 61 4.65 5.01 8.45
N ARG A 62 5.19 6.15 8.90
CA ARG A 62 6.52 6.20 9.57
C ARG A 62 6.54 5.40 10.87
N GLU A 63 5.50 5.54 11.67
CA GLU A 63 5.35 4.79 12.93
C GLU A 63 5.19 3.28 12.70
N ALA A 64 4.48 2.88 11.65
CA ALA A 64 4.33 1.48 11.26
C ALA A 64 5.72 0.88 10.92
N LEU A 65 6.48 1.56 10.06
CA LEU A 65 7.83 1.13 9.67
C LEU A 65 8.78 1.03 10.87
N SER A 66 8.75 2.01 11.79
CA SER A 66 9.62 1.98 12.98
C SER A 66 9.31 0.82 13.94
N ARG A 67 8.09 0.25 13.85
CA ARG A 67 7.65 -0.93 14.58
C ARG A 67 7.87 -2.23 13.81
N GLY A 68 8.52 -2.19 12.64
CA GLY A 68 8.77 -3.37 11.80
C GLY A 68 7.55 -3.83 10.98
N VAL A 69 6.51 -3.01 10.89
CA VAL A 69 5.33 -3.29 10.06
C VAL A 69 5.66 -2.92 8.62
N SER A 70 5.37 -3.84 7.69
CA SER A 70 5.51 -3.56 6.26
C SER A 70 4.48 -2.55 5.80
N VAL A 71 4.87 -1.60 4.94
CA VAL A 71 3.97 -0.60 4.36
C VAL A 71 3.87 -0.84 2.86
N ALA A 72 2.66 -1.05 2.36
CA ALA A 72 2.37 -1.28 0.95
C ALA A 72 1.59 -0.11 0.34
N GLY A 73 2.06 0.46 -0.76
CA GLY A 73 1.35 1.47 -1.53
C GLY A 73 0.85 0.92 -2.86
N ILE A 74 -0.46 0.96 -3.10
CA ILE A 74 -1.06 0.52 -4.36
C ILE A 74 -1.48 1.73 -5.19
N GLY A 75 -1.06 1.77 -6.46
CA GLY A 75 -1.37 2.87 -7.37
C GLY A 75 -0.90 4.22 -6.80
N ARG A 76 -1.84 5.12 -6.50
CA ARG A 76 -1.52 6.41 -5.86
C ARG A 76 -0.91 6.28 -4.47
N GLY A 77 -1.08 5.14 -3.79
CA GLY A 77 -0.39 4.86 -2.53
C GLY A 77 1.13 4.74 -2.70
N ALA A 78 1.61 4.23 -3.84
CA ALA A 78 3.04 4.19 -4.15
C ALA A 78 3.60 5.60 -4.36
N LEU A 79 2.85 6.47 -5.07
CA LEU A 79 3.22 7.87 -5.22
C LEU A 79 3.28 8.60 -3.88
N MET A 80 2.32 8.38 -2.98
CA MET A 80 2.38 8.93 -1.62
C MET A 80 3.70 8.58 -0.92
N LEU A 81 4.13 7.31 -1.00
CA LEU A 81 5.38 6.88 -0.38
C LEU A 81 6.59 7.56 -1.02
N ALA A 82 6.58 7.72 -2.35
CA ALA A 82 7.65 8.38 -3.09
C ALA A 82 7.73 9.88 -2.77
N GLU A 83 6.60 10.60 -2.84
CA GLU A 83 6.49 12.04 -2.59
C GLU A 83 6.87 12.46 -1.16
N HIS A 84 6.87 11.52 -0.21
CA HIS A 84 7.17 11.78 1.20
C HIS A 84 8.49 11.16 1.69
N GLY A 85 9.37 10.79 0.75
CA GLY A 85 10.75 10.37 1.00
C GLY A 85 10.90 8.99 1.63
N PHE A 86 9.87 8.13 1.54
CA PHE A 86 9.99 6.75 2.02
C PHE A 86 10.85 5.90 1.08
N LEU A 87 10.91 6.29 -0.20
CA LEU A 87 11.50 5.50 -1.29
C LEU A 87 12.78 6.12 -1.86
N ASP A 88 13.40 7.06 -1.16
CA ASP A 88 14.68 7.65 -1.56
C ASP A 88 15.75 6.56 -1.64
N GLY A 89 16.37 6.42 -2.81
CA GLY A 89 17.34 5.36 -3.14
C GLY A 89 16.74 3.96 -3.31
N ARG A 90 15.41 3.81 -3.30
CA ARG A 90 14.71 2.51 -3.33
C ARG A 90 13.90 2.31 -4.60
N ARG A 91 13.60 1.03 -4.88
CA ARG A 91 12.80 0.66 -6.06
C ARG A 91 11.32 0.96 -5.85
N CYS A 92 10.68 1.53 -6.86
CA CYS A 92 9.27 1.90 -6.82
C CYS A 92 8.55 1.51 -8.12
N ALA A 93 7.49 0.72 -8.01
CA ALA A 93 6.53 0.48 -9.08
C ALA A 93 5.38 1.49 -9.01
N VAL A 94 5.10 2.15 -10.12
CA VAL A 94 3.98 3.10 -10.27
C VAL A 94 3.21 2.83 -11.55
N HIS A 95 1.98 3.34 -11.62
CA HIS A 95 1.16 3.20 -12.81
C HIS A 95 1.85 3.81 -14.04
N TRP A 96 1.75 3.14 -15.18
CA TRP A 96 2.44 3.55 -16.42
C TRP A 96 2.09 4.99 -16.85
N SER A 97 0.86 5.44 -16.59
CA SER A 97 0.40 6.77 -16.98
C SER A 97 1.10 7.91 -16.24
N VAL A 98 1.72 7.64 -15.09
CA VAL A 98 2.44 8.64 -14.28
C VAL A 98 3.94 8.38 -14.24
N PHE A 99 4.43 7.29 -14.84
CA PHE A 99 5.83 6.86 -14.76
C PHE A 99 6.82 7.94 -15.22
N GLY A 100 6.59 8.55 -16.40
CA GLY A 100 7.48 9.59 -16.92
C GLY A 100 7.56 10.81 -16.00
N LEU A 101 6.40 11.32 -15.57
CA LEU A 101 6.31 12.43 -14.63
C LEU A 101 6.95 12.10 -13.27
N SER A 102 6.90 10.83 -12.84
CA SER A 102 7.46 10.41 -11.55
C SER A 102 8.98 10.47 -11.58
N ILE A 103 9.61 10.02 -12.67
CA ILE A 103 11.08 10.10 -12.84
C ILE A 103 11.55 11.55 -12.85
N GLU A 104 10.82 12.43 -13.54
CA GLU A 104 11.20 13.85 -13.63
C GLU A 104 11.07 14.58 -12.28
N ASN A 105 10.02 14.29 -11.52
CA ASN A 105 9.71 15.03 -10.29
C ASN A 105 10.38 14.47 -9.03
N LEU A 106 10.76 13.19 -9.03
CA LEU A 106 11.27 12.48 -7.85
C LEU A 106 12.57 11.73 -8.20
N PRO A 107 13.67 12.46 -8.52
CA PRO A 107 14.91 11.86 -9.02
C PRO A 107 15.63 10.97 -7.99
N GLU A 108 15.32 11.14 -6.71
CA GLU A 108 15.88 10.31 -5.63
C GLU A 108 15.29 8.89 -5.61
N VAL A 109 14.16 8.64 -6.28
CA VAL A 109 13.47 7.34 -6.27
C VAL A 109 13.84 6.54 -7.52
N VAL A 110 14.10 5.23 -7.34
CA VAL A 110 14.43 4.33 -8.45
C VAL A 110 13.15 3.73 -9.04
N PHE A 111 12.50 4.46 -9.95
CA PHE A 111 11.29 3.96 -10.61
C PHE A 111 11.57 2.78 -11.55
N SER A 112 10.76 1.73 -11.42
CA SER A 112 10.84 0.55 -12.28
C SER A 112 9.56 0.36 -13.10
N ARG A 113 9.68 -0.35 -14.21
CA ARG A 113 8.54 -0.79 -15.03
C ARG A 113 7.94 -2.13 -14.57
N ALA A 114 8.29 -2.59 -13.37
CA ALA A 114 7.71 -3.80 -12.80
C ALA A 114 6.25 -3.56 -12.40
N PHE A 115 5.49 -4.65 -12.30
CA PHE A 115 4.11 -4.59 -11.79
C PHE A 115 4.07 -4.25 -10.30
N TYR A 116 5.07 -4.71 -9.55
CA TYR A 116 5.28 -4.39 -8.15
C TYR A 116 6.77 -4.41 -7.82
N GLU A 117 7.15 -3.76 -6.72
CA GLU A 117 8.49 -3.80 -6.14
C GLU A 117 8.39 -4.11 -4.64
N ILE A 118 9.31 -4.93 -4.16
CA ILE A 118 9.46 -5.31 -2.75
C ILE A 118 10.87 -4.93 -2.31
N ASP A 119 10.99 -3.90 -1.47
CA ASP A 119 12.26 -3.37 -0.97
C ASP A 119 12.21 -3.30 0.56
N GLY A 120 12.62 -4.40 1.20
CA GLY A 120 12.58 -4.55 2.65
C GLY A 120 11.15 -4.52 3.20
N LEU A 121 10.84 -3.50 4.02
CA LEU A 121 9.50 -3.31 4.59
C LEU A 121 8.57 -2.51 3.67
N LEU A 122 9.06 -1.99 2.54
CA LEU A 122 8.30 -1.18 1.61
C LEU A 122 7.88 -2.00 0.40
N HIS A 123 6.58 -1.94 0.09
CA HIS A 123 6.00 -2.60 -1.07
C HIS A 123 5.29 -1.57 -1.93
N THR A 124 5.50 -1.60 -3.24
CA THR A 124 4.81 -0.70 -4.17
C THR A 124 4.20 -1.50 -5.31
N CYS A 125 3.05 -1.07 -5.80
CA CYS A 125 2.34 -1.74 -6.86
C CYS A 125 1.79 -0.74 -7.88
N ALA A 126 2.01 -1.02 -9.16
CA ALA A 126 1.65 -0.13 -10.26
C ALA A 126 0.13 0.06 -10.41
N GLY A 127 -0.71 -0.79 -9.84
CA GLY A 127 -2.16 -0.61 -9.90
C GLY A 127 -2.98 -1.80 -9.45
N GLU A 128 -4.29 -1.69 -9.66
CA GLU A 128 -5.30 -2.62 -9.15
C GLU A 128 -5.08 -4.06 -9.65
N ALA A 129 -4.84 -4.24 -10.95
CA ALA A 129 -4.63 -5.57 -11.54
C ALA A 129 -3.35 -6.26 -11.02
N ALA A 130 -2.27 -5.48 -10.83
CA ALA A 130 -1.00 -5.99 -10.32
C ALA A 130 -1.00 -6.26 -8.80
N SER A 131 -2.03 -5.78 -8.09
CA SER A 131 -2.10 -5.93 -6.62
C SER A 131 -2.29 -7.39 -6.22
N PHE A 132 -2.98 -8.18 -7.03
CA PHE A 132 -3.12 -9.62 -6.80
C PHE A 132 -1.78 -10.34 -6.90
N ASP A 133 -0.99 -10.04 -7.93
CA ASP A 133 0.35 -10.62 -8.10
C ASP A 133 1.29 -10.26 -6.94
N LEU A 134 1.22 -9.01 -6.45
CA LEU A 134 1.96 -8.61 -5.24
C LEU A 134 1.54 -9.44 -4.02
N MET A 135 0.24 -9.65 -3.82
CA MET A 135 -0.25 -10.46 -2.69
C MET A 135 0.18 -11.92 -2.81
N LEU A 136 0.12 -12.50 -4.02
CA LEU A 136 0.62 -13.86 -4.26
C LEU A 136 2.11 -13.98 -3.98
N GLU A 137 2.90 -12.98 -4.35
CA GLU A 137 4.34 -12.94 -4.06
C GLU A 137 4.60 -12.86 -2.55
N ILE A 138 3.86 -12.04 -1.81
CA ILE A 138 3.94 -11.98 -0.35
C ILE A 138 3.60 -13.35 0.27
N ILE A 139 2.52 -14.00 -0.21
CA ILE A 139 2.13 -15.34 0.25
C ILE A 139 3.23 -16.35 -0.05
N ARG A 140 3.84 -16.29 -1.24
CA ARG A 140 4.94 -17.17 -1.62
C ARG A 140 6.16 -17.01 -0.70
N GLN A 141 6.51 -15.76 -0.36
CA GLN A 141 7.62 -15.48 0.55
C GLN A 141 7.36 -15.99 1.98
N ASP A 142 6.11 -15.95 2.43
CA ASP A 142 5.73 -16.31 3.80
C ASP A 142 5.41 -17.79 4.00
N PHE A 143 4.78 -18.42 3.01
CA PHE A 143 4.17 -19.74 3.12
C PHE A 143 4.62 -20.72 2.04
N GLY A 144 5.47 -20.29 1.11
CA GLY A 144 6.01 -21.13 0.04
C GLY A 144 5.14 -21.19 -1.22
N GLN A 145 5.69 -21.87 -2.23
CA GLN A 145 5.12 -21.95 -3.57
C GLN A 145 3.77 -22.66 -3.61
N ASP A 146 3.63 -23.78 -2.87
CA ASP A 146 2.43 -24.63 -2.92
C ASP A 146 1.16 -23.88 -2.51
N LEU A 147 1.23 -23.05 -1.46
CA LEU A 147 0.08 -22.25 -1.03
C LEU A 147 -0.24 -21.14 -2.04
N ARG A 148 0.78 -20.50 -2.59
CA ARG A 148 0.60 -19.49 -3.64
C ARG A 148 -0.13 -20.10 -4.84
N ASP A 149 0.28 -21.27 -5.30
CA ASP A 149 -0.29 -21.94 -6.47
C ASP A 149 -1.74 -22.39 -6.18
N SER A 150 -1.98 -22.95 -4.99
CA SER A 150 -3.33 -23.33 -4.56
C SER A 150 -4.32 -22.15 -4.54
N ILE A 151 -3.87 -20.95 -4.16
CA ILE A 151 -4.71 -19.74 -4.18
C ILE A 151 -4.92 -19.26 -5.62
N ASN A 152 -3.86 -19.27 -6.43
CA ASN A 152 -3.91 -18.85 -7.83
C ASN A 152 -4.88 -19.71 -8.65
N ASP A 153 -4.91 -21.02 -8.39
CA ASP A 153 -5.76 -21.98 -9.11
C ASP A 153 -7.26 -21.82 -8.83
N VAL A 154 -7.63 -21.20 -7.70
CA VAL A 154 -9.05 -20.94 -7.34
C VAL A 154 -9.50 -19.57 -7.84
N ALA A 155 -8.58 -18.63 -8.02
CA ALA A 155 -8.86 -17.25 -8.38
C ALA A 155 -9.02 -17.01 -9.90
N LEU A 156 -8.56 -17.97 -10.73
CA LEU A 156 -8.62 -17.94 -12.20
C LEU A 156 -9.48 -19.09 -12.74
#